data_AF-A0A6P4Z0M8-F1
#
_entry.id   AF-A0A6P4Z0M8-F1
#
_cell.length_a   1.000
_cell.length_b   1.000
_cell.length_c   1.000
_cell.angle_alpha   90.00
_cell.angle_beta   90.00
_cell.angle_gamma   90.00
#
_symmetry.space_group_name_H-M   'P 1'
#
loop_
_entity.id
_entity.type
_entity.pdbx_description
1 polymer ?
#
loop_
_entity_poly.entity_id
_entity_poly.type
_entity_poly.pdbx_seq_one_letter_code
_entity_poly.pdbx_strand_id
1 'polypeptide(L)'
;MRPLVGYMFSGLVLLNAVVSSSANCRLDIGEYKKRRIHAVKGQILSKLGMSDSPTDPGPAETPDDIIAVYNQTRDLLAEQSRQREELCTDWVKEEYYGRTVTRFPLVPDWPSKGNAYTSIRLEKRFSQFFKFDVQSLYQNVSEVTEAELRIYQVANPTADLPEQRIELHQLLPPVNGKGSPRQRYLGSKLVKTRAKGWLSFDITNTVREWLLKTDNNLGLELTVHCLGRTFDAIAGELTSDTPETLQTFIAGTLQAEAVEEGRGDTAQVDSPEKKDPHLLVFTKRPPPETHSRRKRSLDSSYCFKKPKEPNCCLRELYIDFQRDLGWKWIHAPRGYNANFCAGSCPYLWSTDSQHSTIIGLYSTLNPHASASPCCVPSELEPLTILYYQGRKPRIEQLSSMVVTSCKCS
;
A
#
# COMPACT_ATOMS: atom_id res chain seq x y z
N MET A 1 -31.77 90.35 -5.98
CA MET A 1 -32.79 89.38 -6.44
C MET A 1 -32.16 88.45 -7.48
N ARG A 2 -32.28 87.13 -7.27
CA ARG A 2 -32.08 86.04 -8.26
C ARG A 2 -33.18 86.10 -9.36
N PRO A 3 -33.23 85.22 -10.39
CA PRO A 3 -32.21 84.59 -11.26
C PRO A 3 -32.67 84.43 -12.76
N LEU A 4 -31.85 83.71 -13.59
CA LEU A 4 -32.14 82.81 -14.75
C LEU A 4 -31.05 83.04 -15.85
N VAL A 5 -30.00 82.24 -16.02
CA VAL A 5 -29.89 80.86 -16.61
C VAL A 5 -30.57 80.80 -17.99
N GLY A 6 -29.97 80.41 -19.11
CA GLY A 6 -28.66 79.83 -19.48
C GLY A 6 -28.85 79.05 -20.78
N TYR A 7 -27.85 78.96 -21.67
CA TYR A 7 -27.71 77.91 -22.71
C TYR A 7 -26.34 78.01 -23.37
N MET A 8 -25.57 76.91 -23.38
CA MET A 8 -24.90 76.30 -24.56
C MET A 8 -23.74 75.38 -24.15
N PHE A 9 -23.98 74.08 -24.31
CA PHE A 9 -23.07 73.00 -24.75
C PHE A 9 -21.59 73.01 -24.31
N SER A 10 -21.25 72.14 -23.36
CA SER A 10 -20.09 71.23 -23.46
C SER A 10 -20.13 70.21 -22.31
N GLY A 11 -20.19 68.91 -22.62
CA GLY A 11 -20.43 67.87 -21.62
C GLY A 11 -19.66 66.58 -21.88
N LEU A 12 -18.47 66.51 -21.30
CA LEU A 12 -17.76 65.35 -20.75
C LEU A 12 -17.81 64.00 -21.51
N VAL A 13 -16.65 63.64 -22.03
CA VAL A 13 -16.23 62.24 -22.21
C VAL A 13 -16.06 61.61 -20.82
N LEU A 14 -16.99 60.72 -20.44
CA LEU A 14 -16.84 59.83 -19.30
C LEU A 14 -15.82 58.73 -19.63
N LEU A 15 -14.56 58.96 -19.26
CA LEU A 15 -13.60 57.87 -19.08
C LEU A 15 -14.00 57.12 -17.80
N ASN A 16 -14.71 56.00 -17.99
CA ASN A 16 -14.89 54.99 -16.96
C ASN A 16 -13.51 54.51 -16.51
N ALA A 17 -13.07 54.98 -15.35
CA ALA A 17 -12.00 54.34 -14.60
C ALA A 17 -12.53 52.99 -14.11
N VAL A 18 -12.37 51.96 -14.95
CA VAL A 18 -12.48 50.58 -14.51
C VAL A 18 -11.33 50.37 -13.54
N VAL A 19 -11.63 50.42 -12.24
CA VAL A 19 -10.76 49.91 -11.19
C VAL A 19 -10.63 48.42 -11.45
N SER A 20 -9.60 48.07 -12.23
CA SER A 20 -9.18 46.69 -12.42
C SER A 20 -8.53 46.26 -11.11
N SER A 21 -9.34 45.83 -10.14
CA SER A 21 -8.87 45.03 -9.02
C SER A 21 -8.47 43.66 -9.57
N SER A 22 -7.35 43.64 -10.30
CA SER A 22 -6.63 42.41 -10.51
C SER A 22 -6.19 41.94 -9.12
N ALA A 23 -6.89 40.93 -8.60
CA ALA A 23 -6.41 40.09 -7.52
C ALA A 23 -5.19 39.33 -8.04
N ASN A 24 -4.09 40.07 -8.25
CA ASN A 24 -2.77 39.51 -8.44
C ASN A 24 -2.41 38.87 -7.11
N CYS A 25 -2.58 37.55 -7.00
CA CYS A 25 -1.94 36.73 -5.98
C CYS A 25 -0.42 36.74 -6.19
N ARG A 26 0.21 37.91 -6.07
CA ARG A 26 1.65 38.07 -5.89
C ARG A 26 1.89 38.40 -4.42
N LEU A 27 1.60 37.43 -3.56
CA LEU A 27 2.11 37.47 -2.19
C LEU A 27 3.63 37.33 -2.26
N ASP A 28 4.34 38.30 -1.73
CA ASP A 28 5.80 38.37 -1.70
C ASP A 28 6.37 37.14 -0.97
N ILE A 29 7.50 36.60 -1.46
CA ILE A 29 8.21 35.48 -0.84
C ILE A 29 8.57 35.81 0.62
N GLY A 30 8.88 37.08 0.92
CA GLY A 30 9.11 37.55 2.28
C GLY A 30 7.90 37.36 3.20
N GLU A 31 6.69 37.55 2.69
CA GLU A 31 5.46 37.37 3.44
C GLU A 31 5.14 35.89 3.71
N TYR A 32 5.35 35.01 2.72
CA TYR A 32 5.24 33.56 2.91
C TYR A 32 6.18 33.05 4.00
N LYS A 33 7.43 33.53 4.02
CA LYS A 33 8.40 33.19 5.06
C LYS A 33 7.89 33.60 6.44
N LYS A 34 7.40 34.83 6.60
CA LYS A 34 6.83 35.31 7.88
C LYS A 34 5.63 34.49 8.34
N ARG A 35 4.70 34.19 7.43
CA ARG A 35 3.52 33.34 7.74
C ARG A 35 3.94 31.93 8.15
N ARG A 36 4.94 31.35 7.49
CA ARG A 36 5.48 30.02 7.85
C ARG A 36 6.14 30.04 9.23
N ILE A 37 6.94 31.05 9.56
CA ILE A 37 7.57 31.19 10.88
C ILE A 37 6.48 31.27 11.97
N HIS A 38 5.43 32.07 11.76
CA HIS A 38 4.32 32.16 12.69
C HIS A 38 3.55 30.82 12.83
N ALA A 39 3.34 30.11 11.73
CA ALA A 39 2.69 28.79 11.76
C ALA A 39 3.54 27.75 12.51
N VAL A 40 4.86 27.74 12.30
CA VAL A 40 5.80 26.85 13.01
C VAL A 40 5.77 27.12 14.52
N LYS A 41 5.71 28.40 14.92
CA LYS A 41 5.58 28.80 16.33
C LYS A 41 4.36 28.14 16.98
N GLY A 42 3.18 28.31 16.36
CA GLY A 42 1.94 27.72 16.87
C GLY A 42 1.94 26.19 16.83
N GLN A 43 2.52 25.60 15.78
CA GLN A 43 2.59 24.15 15.62
C GLN A 43 3.44 23.48 16.71
N ILE A 44 4.58 24.07 17.08
CA ILE A 44 5.45 23.54 18.14
C ILE A 44 4.74 23.60 19.49
N LEU A 45 4.21 24.77 19.85
CA LEU A 45 3.50 24.96 21.13
C LEU A 45 2.29 24.01 21.25
N SER A 46 1.50 23.88 20.18
CA SER A 46 0.36 22.97 20.14
C SER A 46 0.76 21.50 20.29
N LYS A 47 1.83 21.05 19.63
CA LYS A 47 2.32 19.66 19.74
C LYS A 47 2.91 19.34 21.11
N LEU A 48 3.49 20.33 21.78
CA LEU A 48 3.99 20.21 23.15
C LEU A 48 2.88 20.39 24.20
N GLY A 49 1.63 20.67 23.79
CA GLY A 49 0.52 20.93 24.71
C GLY A 49 0.67 22.21 25.53
N MET A 50 1.45 23.18 25.03
CA MET A 50 1.72 24.46 25.70
C MET A 50 0.90 25.59 25.06
N SER A 51 0.32 26.47 25.88
CA SER A 51 -0.37 27.66 25.37
C SER A 51 0.59 28.78 25.00
N ASP A 52 1.68 28.92 25.76
CA ASP A 52 2.73 29.92 25.57
C ASP A 52 4.12 29.34 25.85
N SER A 53 5.16 30.08 25.47
CA SER A 53 6.55 29.69 25.73
C SER A 53 6.83 29.62 27.25
N PRO A 54 7.61 28.64 27.73
CA PRO A 54 7.97 28.53 29.14
C PRO A 54 8.61 29.80 29.70
N THR A 55 8.21 30.22 30.91
CA THR A 55 8.73 31.42 31.58
C THR A 55 10.19 31.26 32.02
N ASP A 56 10.58 30.05 32.42
CA ASP A 56 11.96 29.70 32.75
C ASP A 56 12.58 28.90 31.60
N PRO A 57 13.57 29.46 30.86
CA PRO A 57 14.24 28.77 29.78
C PRO A 57 15.19 27.67 30.27
N GLY A 58 15.37 27.48 31.58
CA GLY A 58 16.30 26.50 32.13
C GLY A 58 17.76 26.98 32.10
N PRO A 59 18.74 26.07 32.28
CA PRO A 59 20.15 26.45 32.33
C PRO A 59 20.64 27.00 30.97
N ALA A 60 21.58 27.94 31.02
CA ALA A 60 22.14 28.58 29.82
C ALA A 60 22.93 27.60 28.94
N GLU A 61 23.60 26.62 29.57
CA GLU A 61 24.33 25.55 28.92
C GLU A 61 23.79 24.20 29.41
N THR A 62 23.58 23.29 28.46
CA THR A 62 23.13 21.92 28.75
C THR A 62 24.34 21.03 28.98
N PRO A 63 24.37 20.24 30.06
CA PRO A 63 25.41 19.25 30.31
C PRO A 63 25.67 18.31 29.13
N ASP A 64 26.95 17.96 28.91
CA ASP A 64 27.40 17.16 27.75
C ASP A 64 26.78 15.77 27.69
N ASP A 65 26.50 15.17 28.85
CA ASP A 65 25.81 13.88 28.97
C ASP A 65 24.39 13.93 28.39
N ILE A 66 23.66 15.02 28.62
CA ILE A 66 22.30 15.21 28.06
C ILE A 66 22.36 15.45 26.55
N ILE A 67 23.35 16.21 26.07
CA ILE A 67 23.59 16.41 24.63
C ILE A 67 23.93 15.07 23.96
N ALA A 68 24.73 14.22 24.61
CA ALA A 68 25.06 12.89 24.10
C ALA A 68 23.80 12.02 23.96
N VAL A 69 22.91 12.03 24.95
CA VAL A 69 21.61 11.31 24.88
C VAL A 69 20.74 11.85 23.74
N TYR A 70 20.68 13.17 23.55
CA TYR A 70 19.95 13.78 22.43
C TYR A 70 20.50 13.31 21.07
N ASN A 71 21.82 13.33 20.88
CA ASN A 71 22.44 12.90 19.63
C ASN A 71 22.19 11.40 19.37
N GLN A 72 22.34 10.54 20.38
CA GLN A 72 22.05 9.11 20.26
C GLN A 72 20.57 8.86 19.92
N THR A 73 19.65 9.58 20.55
CA THR A 73 18.21 9.46 20.29
C THR A 73 17.87 9.89 18.86
N ARG A 74 18.43 11.02 18.40
CA ARG A 74 18.25 11.51 17.03
C ARG A 74 18.76 10.49 16.00
N ASP A 75 19.96 9.95 16.22
CA ASP A 75 20.59 9.04 15.26
C ASP A 75 19.85 7.69 15.21
N LEU A 76 19.38 7.19 16.35
CA LEU A 76 18.51 6.01 16.41
C LEU A 76 17.20 6.20 15.66
N LEU A 77 16.53 7.35 15.85
CA LEU A 77 15.27 7.66 15.18
C LEU A 77 15.45 7.82 13.67
N ALA A 78 16.56 8.43 13.24
CA ALA A 78 16.91 8.55 11.82
C ALA A 78 17.18 7.17 11.19
N GLU A 79 17.88 6.30 11.91
CA GLU A 79 18.14 4.93 11.46
C GLU A 79 16.85 4.11 11.36
N GLN A 80 15.95 4.20 12.35
CA GLN A 80 14.64 3.56 12.27
C GLN A 80 13.79 4.08 11.11
N SER A 81 13.87 5.38 10.79
CA SER A 81 13.19 5.96 9.64
C SER A 81 13.75 5.42 8.33
N ARG A 82 15.09 5.36 8.19
CA ARG A 82 15.76 4.76 7.02
C ARG A 82 15.43 3.28 6.87
N GLN A 83 15.46 2.51 7.95
CA GLN A 83 15.09 1.09 7.92
C GLN A 83 13.62 0.91 7.54
N ARG A 84 12.71 1.78 7.98
CA ARG A 84 11.30 1.77 7.52
C ARG A 84 11.18 2.10 6.03
N GLU A 85 12.01 2.99 5.50
CA GLU A 85 12.05 3.32 4.07
C GLU A 85 12.70 2.20 3.23
N GLU A 86 13.76 1.56 3.73
CA GLU A 86 14.48 0.44 3.10
C GLU A 86 13.67 -0.87 3.14
N LEU A 87 12.86 -1.06 4.18
CA LEU A 87 11.85 -2.13 4.22
C LEU A 87 10.79 -1.97 3.14
N CYS A 88 10.75 -0.82 2.44
CA CYS A 88 10.03 -0.55 1.19
C CYS A 88 8.78 -1.41 1.04
N THR A 89 7.90 -1.37 2.03
CA THR A 89 6.65 -2.06 1.92
C THR A 89 5.76 -1.21 1.02
N ASP A 90 5.76 -1.55 -0.28
CA ASP A 90 4.69 -1.21 -1.23
C ASP A 90 3.29 -1.50 -0.64
N TRP A 91 3.20 -2.33 0.41
CA TRP A 91 2.01 -2.61 1.20
C TRP A 91 1.25 -1.35 1.66
N VAL A 92 1.91 -0.25 2.05
CA VAL A 92 1.20 0.94 2.55
C VAL A 92 0.40 1.65 1.45
N LYS A 93 0.83 1.57 0.17
CA LYS A 93 0.08 2.11 -0.97
C LYS A 93 -0.87 1.09 -1.60
N GLU A 94 -0.58 -0.20 -1.50
CA GLU A 94 -1.47 -1.28 -1.96
C GLU A 94 -2.63 -1.59 -1.00
N GLU A 95 -2.53 -1.24 0.29
CA GLU A 95 -3.64 -1.29 1.25
C GLU A 95 -4.54 -0.05 1.21
N TYR A 96 -4.04 1.08 0.70
CA TYR A 96 -4.83 2.32 0.64
C TYR A 96 -6.03 2.20 -0.31
N TYR A 97 -5.90 1.39 -1.37
CA TYR A 97 -6.99 1.07 -2.28
C TYR A 97 -7.60 -0.28 -1.92
N GLY A 98 -8.91 -0.31 -1.71
CA GLY A 98 -9.62 -1.56 -1.45
C GLY A 98 -9.39 -2.59 -2.56
N ARG A 99 -8.99 -3.80 -2.18
CA ARG A 99 -8.85 -4.95 -3.07
C ARG A 99 -10.23 -5.55 -3.30
N THR A 100 -10.54 -5.92 -4.54
CA THR A 100 -11.73 -6.72 -4.82
C THR A 100 -11.35 -8.19 -4.67
N VAL A 101 -12.09 -8.92 -3.85
CA VAL A 101 -11.90 -10.37 -3.66
C VAL A 101 -12.93 -11.11 -4.49
N THR A 102 -12.47 -11.92 -5.44
CA THR A 102 -13.33 -12.77 -6.25
C THR A 102 -13.09 -14.22 -5.87
N ARG A 103 -14.16 -14.93 -5.52
CA ARG A 103 -14.13 -16.36 -5.19
C ARG A 103 -14.48 -17.20 -6.43
N PHE A 104 -13.59 -18.11 -6.80
CA PHE A 104 -13.78 -19.08 -7.86
C PHE A 104 -14.04 -20.48 -7.27
N PRO A 105 -15.23 -21.06 -7.51
CA PRO A 105 -15.51 -22.42 -7.07
C PRO A 105 -14.73 -23.45 -7.89
N LEU A 106 -14.57 -24.65 -7.34
CA LEU A 106 -14.02 -25.79 -8.07
C LEU A 106 -14.88 -26.12 -9.30
N VAL A 107 -14.24 -26.40 -10.44
CA VAL A 107 -14.93 -26.90 -11.63
C VAL A 107 -15.46 -28.31 -11.33
N PRO A 108 -16.78 -28.55 -11.40
CA PRO A 108 -17.34 -29.88 -11.17
C PRO A 108 -16.86 -30.86 -12.23
N ASP A 109 -16.79 -32.15 -11.88
CA ASP A 109 -16.44 -33.25 -12.78
C ASP A 109 -15.05 -33.16 -13.44
N TRP A 110 -14.11 -32.41 -12.84
CA TRP A 110 -12.70 -32.41 -13.20
C TRP A 110 -11.86 -33.15 -12.15
N PRO A 111 -10.96 -34.07 -12.56
CA PRO A 111 -10.60 -34.42 -13.94
C PRO A 111 -11.67 -35.26 -14.63
N SER A 112 -11.97 -34.94 -15.89
CA SER A 112 -12.95 -35.68 -16.69
C SER A 112 -12.50 -37.13 -16.87
N LYS A 113 -13.43 -38.08 -16.72
CA LYS A 113 -13.19 -39.52 -16.91
C LYS A 113 -12.56 -39.74 -18.30
N GLY A 114 -11.27 -40.10 -18.35
CA GLY A 114 -10.55 -40.32 -19.62
C GLY A 114 -9.05 -40.03 -19.59
N ASN A 115 -8.55 -39.25 -18.62
CA ASN A 115 -7.09 -39.06 -18.45
C ASN A 115 -6.50 -40.15 -17.54
N ALA A 116 -5.79 -41.11 -18.14
CA ALA A 116 -5.16 -42.24 -17.44
C ALA A 116 -4.22 -41.82 -16.30
N TYR A 117 -3.57 -40.66 -16.41
CA TYR A 117 -2.68 -40.15 -15.36
C TYR A 117 -3.44 -39.79 -14.08
N THR A 118 -4.51 -39.00 -14.23
CA THR A 118 -5.30 -38.55 -13.09
C THR A 118 -6.13 -39.67 -12.49
N SER A 119 -6.64 -40.60 -13.31
CA SER A 119 -7.42 -41.74 -12.81
C SER A 119 -6.59 -42.66 -11.93
N ILE A 120 -5.37 -43.03 -12.36
CA ILE A 120 -4.48 -43.90 -11.59
C ILE A 120 -4.11 -43.26 -10.24
N ARG A 121 -3.82 -41.96 -10.22
CA ARG A 121 -3.43 -41.25 -8.99
C ARG A 121 -4.59 -41.06 -8.01
N LEU A 122 -5.81 -40.86 -8.51
CA LEU A 122 -7.02 -40.81 -7.67
C LEU A 122 -7.38 -42.18 -7.12
N GLU A 123 -7.36 -43.22 -7.96
CA GLU A 123 -7.63 -44.61 -7.56
C GLU A 123 -6.66 -45.08 -6.47
N LYS A 124 -5.37 -44.77 -6.62
CA LYS A 124 -4.34 -45.12 -5.63
C LYS A 124 -4.24 -44.15 -4.45
N ARG A 125 -5.10 -43.13 -4.38
CA ARG A 125 -5.13 -42.10 -3.32
C ARG A 125 -3.78 -41.41 -3.09
N PHE A 126 -3.00 -41.19 -4.15
CA PHE A 126 -1.71 -40.49 -4.05
C PHE A 126 -1.87 -38.98 -4.15
N SER A 127 -2.93 -38.54 -4.82
CA SER A 127 -3.12 -37.15 -5.20
C SER A 127 -4.57 -36.72 -5.16
N GLN A 128 -4.77 -35.42 -4.95
CA GLN A 128 -6.02 -34.73 -5.18
C GLN A 128 -5.81 -33.66 -6.25
N PHE A 129 -6.81 -33.46 -7.12
CA PHE A 129 -6.73 -32.50 -8.23
C PHE A 129 -7.73 -31.37 -8.05
N PHE A 130 -7.34 -30.16 -8.48
CA PHE A 130 -8.19 -28.97 -8.44
C PHE A 130 -8.12 -28.21 -9.77
N LYS A 131 -9.25 -27.74 -10.27
CA LYS A 131 -9.27 -26.85 -11.44
C LYS A 131 -10.26 -25.73 -11.22
N PHE A 132 -9.84 -24.53 -11.60
CA PHE A 132 -10.61 -23.30 -11.43
C PHE A 132 -10.74 -22.62 -12.78
N ASP A 133 -11.94 -22.13 -13.07
CA ASP A 133 -12.22 -21.37 -14.27
C ASP A 133 -12.11 -19.87 -13.99
N VAL A 134 -10.96 -19.28 -14.35
CA VAL A 134 -10.64 -17.86 -14.10
C VAL A 134 -10.93 -16.98 -15.31
N GLN A 135 -11.73 -17.45 -16.27
CA GLN A 135 -12.06 -16.76 -17.53
C GLN A 135 -12.54 -15.31 -17.35
N SER A 136 -13.32 -15.06 -16.29
CA SER A 136 -13.84 -13.71 -16.00
C SER A 136 -12.77 -12.65 -15.74
N LEU A 137 -11.50 -13.04 -15.52
CA LEU A 137 -10.39 -12.12 -15.21
C LEU A 137 -9.42 -11.89 -16.38
N TYR A 138 -9.68 -12.43 -17.57
CA TYR A 138 -8.72 -12.33 -18.70
C TYR A 138 -8.39 -10.91 -19.14
N GLN A 139 -9.30 -9.96 -18.93
CA GLN A 139 -9.06 -8.55 -19.26
C GLN A 139 -8.19 -7.84 -18.21
N ASN A 140 -7.99 -8.44 -17.03
CA ASN A 140 -7.46 -7.78 -15.83
C ASN A 140 -6.23 -8.49 -15.25
N VAL A 141 -5.41 -9.12 -16.10
CA VAL A 141 -4.25 -9.94 -15.66
C VAL A 141 -3.25 -9.14 -14.81
N SER A 142 -3.02 -7.89 -15.20
CA SER A 142 -2.13 -6.96 -14.49
C SER A 142 -2.67 -6.49 -13.14
N GLU A 143 -3.97 -6.68 -12.89
CA GLU A 143 -4.62 -6.26 -11.65
C GLU A 143 -4.53 -7.33 -10.56
N VAL A 144 -4.23 -8.58 -10.90
CA VAL A 144 -4.13 -9.68 -9.93
C VAL A 144 -2.93 -9.44 -9.00
N THR A 145 -3.23 -9.09 -7.75
CA THR A 145 -2.23 -8.86 -6.68
C THR A 145 -1.81 -10.14 -6.01
N GLU A 146 -2.80 -10.96 -5.69
CA GLU A 146 -2.67 -12.13 -4.83
C GLU A 146 -3.72 -13.14 -5.26
N ALA A 147 -3.38 -14.42 -5.21
CA ALA A 147 -4.32 -15.50 -5.40
C ALA A 147 -4.00 -16.64 -4.45
N GLU A 148 -4.99 -17.03 -3.64
CA GLU A 148 -4.85 -18.07 -2.64
C GLU A 148 -5.81 -19.22 -2.94
N LEU A 149 -5.27 -20.43 -3.07
CA LEU A 149 -6.04 -21.65 -2.99
C LEU A 149 -6.41 -21.93 -1.53
N ARG A 150 -7.71 -22.01 -1.23
CA ARG A 150 -8.24 -22.38 0.09
C ARG A 150 -8.83 -23.79 0.02
N ILE A 151 -8.29 -24.69 0.83
CA ILE A 151 -8.78 -26.05 1.01
C ILE A 151 -9.07 -26.31 2.48
N TYR A 152 -10.15 -27.02 2.78
CA TYR A 152 -10.49 -27.38 4.15
C TYR A 152 -10.08 -28.83 4.44
N GLN A 153 -9.15 -28.99 5.37
CA GLN A 153 -8.74 -30.29 5.87
C GLN A 153 -9.79 -30.84 6.83
N VAL A 154 -10.18 -32.09 6.59
CA VAL A 154 -11.02 -32.91 7.47
C VAL A 154 -10.12 -33.85 8.28
N ALA A 155 -10.48 -34.08 9.54
CA ALA A 155 -9.76 -35.01 10.39
C ALA A 155 -9.86 -36.42 9.81
N ASN A 156 -8.73 -37.06 9.59
CA ASN A 156 -8.67 -38.47 9.22
C ASN A 156 -8.37 -39.33 10.46
N PRO A 157 -9.37 -39.98 11.07
CA PRO A 157 -9.15 -40.82 12.26
C PRO A 157 -8.36 -42.10 11.95
N THR A 158 -8.37 -42.57 10.70
CA THR A 158 -7.65 -43.77 10.27
C THR A 158 -6.26 -43.45 9.72
N ALA A 159 -5.73 -42.25 9.99
CA ALA A 159 -4.37 -41.91 9.60
C ALA A 159 -3.33 -42.66 10.45
N ASP A 160 -2.38 -43.29 9.77
CA ASP A 160 -1.26 -44.02 10.35
C ASP A 160 -0.17 -43.05 10.83
N LEU A 161 0.06 -41.97 10.09
CA LEU A 161 1.06 -40.96 10.40
C LEU A 161 0.42 -39.79 11.15
N PRO A 162 1.04 -39.28 12.24
CA PRO A 162 0.52 -38.13 12.98
C PRO A 162 0.66 -36.81 12.19
N GLU A 163 1.72 -36.69 11.39
CA GLU A 163 2.02 -35.54 10.55
C GLU A 163 2.43 -36.03 9.15
N GLN A 164 2.02 -35.31 8.11
CA GLN A 164 2.34 -35.62 6.72
C GLN A 164 2.72 -34.34 5.98
N ARG A 165 3.78 -34.40 5.16
CA ARG A 165 4.16 -33.29 4.29
C ARG A 165 3.42 -33.41 2.96
N ILE A 166 2.56 -32.44 2.69
CA ILE A 166 1.83 -32.31 1.42
C ILE A 166 2.50 -31.27 0.54
N GLU A 167 2.42 -31.47 -0.78
CA GLU A 167 3.03 -30.63 -1.79
C GLU A 167 2.01 -30.26 -2.86
N LEU A 168 2.00 -28.98 -3.23
CA LEU A 168 1.16 -28.47 -4.29
C LEU A 168 1.98 -28.27 -5.57
N HIS A 169 1.45 -28.78 -6.67
CA HIS A 169 2.05 -28.71 -7.99
C HIS A 169 1.08 -28.12 -9.01
N GLN A 170 1.60 -27.31 -9.93
CA GLN A 170 0.92 -26.90 -11.16
C GLN A 170 1.11 -27.99 -12.22
N LEU A 171 0.02 -28.39 -12.87
CA LEU A 171 0.07 -29.29 -14.01
C LEU A 171 0.35 -28.51 -15.29
N LEU A 172 1.34 -28.97 -16.06
CA LEU A 172 1.80 -28.38 -17.31
C LEU A 172 1.67 -29.39 -18.45
N PRO A 173 1.45 -28.93 -19.69
CA PRO A 173 1.35 -29.82 -20.84
C PRO A 173 2.64 -30.64 -21.05
N PRO A 174 2.54 -31.87 -21.57
CA PRO A 174 3.69 -32.70 -21.90
C PRO A 174 4.54 -32.07 -23.01
N VAL A 175 5.86 -32.27 -22.96
CA VAL A 175 6.83 -31.64 -23.89
C VAL A 175 6.53 -31.92 -25.36
N ASN A 176 6.06 -33.13 -25.67
CA ASN A 176 5.81 -33.59 -27.04
C ASN A 176 4.30 -33.76 -27.35
N GLY A 177 3.41 -33.19 -26.53
CA GLY A 177 1.96 -33.39 -26.67
C GLY A 177 1.47 -34.82 -26.36
N LYS A 178 2.38 -35.76 -26.12
CA LYS A 178 2.13 -37.16 -25.76
C LYS A 178 2.79 -37.48 -24.41
N GLY A 179 2.06 -38.17 -23.54
CA GLY A 179 2.54 -38.60 -22.22
C GLY A 179 1.85 -37.92 -21.05
N SER A 180 2.33 -38.19 -19.84
CA SER A 180 1.81 -37.61 -18.60
C SER A 180 2.08 -36.11 -18.53
N PRO A 181 1.19 -35.33 -17.88
CA PRO A 181 1.45 -33.92 -17.63
C PRO A 181 2.74 -33.75 -16.81
N ARG A 182 3.43 -32.64 -17.04
CA ARG A 182 4.58 -32.24 -16.24
C ARG A 182 4.08 -31.57 -14.95
N GLN A 183 4.81 -31.74 -13.86
CA GLN A 183 4.53 -31.07 -12.60
C GLN A 183 5.52 -29.93 -12.39
N ARG A 184 5.04 -28.78 -11.91
CA ARG A 184 5.87 -27.68 -11.38
C ARG A 184 5.51 -27.45 -9.92
N TYR A 185 6.51 -27.57 -9.04
CA TYR A 185 6.33 -27.35 -7.60
C TYR A 185 5.94 -25.90 -7.29
N LEU A 186 4.94 -25.72 -6.43
CA LEU A 186 4.47 -24.41 -5.96
C LEU A 186 4.74 -24.19 -4.47
N GLY A 187 4.62 -25.24 -3.65
CA GLY A 187 4.84 -25.14 -2.21
C GLY A 187 4.55 -26.44 -1.48
N SER A 188 4.94 -26.50 -0.21
CA SER A 188 4.65 -27.64 0.66
C SER A 188 4.28 -27.21 2.06
N LYS A 189 3.50 -28.03 2.76
CA LYS A 189 3.11 -27.82 4.15
C LYS A 189 3.21 -29.12 4.93
N LEU A 190 3.69 -29.03 6.16
CA LEU A 190 3.59 -30.12 7.13
C LEU A 190 2.25 -29.98 7.86
N VAL A 191 1.38 -30.97 7.72
CA VAL A 191 0.03 -30.96 8.28
C VAL A 191 -0.17 -32.12 9.24
N LYS A 192 -0.87 -31.87 10.34
CA LYS A 192 -1.30 -32.92 11.28
C LYS A 192 -2.50 -33.65 10.69
N THR A 193 -2.39 -34.93 10.37
CA THR A 193 -3.41 -35.70 9.61
C THR A 193 -4.78 -35.75 10.31
N ARG A 194 -4.78 -35.71 11.64
CA ARG A 194 -6.00 -35.73 12.48
C ARG A 194 -6.57 -34.35 12.81
N ALA A 195 -5.91 -33.26 12.40
CA ALA A 195 -6.39 -31.91 12.64
C ALA A 195 -7.46 -31.51 11.62
N LYS A 196 -8.31 -30.54 12.00
CA LYS A 196 -9.26 -29.86 11.10
C LYS A 196 -8.81 -28.41 10.93
N GLY A 197 -8.94 -27.87 9.73
CA GLY A 197 -8.60 -26.46 9.52
C GLY A 197 -8.52 -26.06 8.05
N TRP A 198 -8.52 -24.75 7.82
CA TRP A 198 -8.26 -24.18 6.51
C TRP A 198 -6.76 -24.19 6.22
N LEU A 199 -6.40 -24.67 5.04
CA LEU A 199 -5.06 -24.54 4.48
C LEU A 199 -5.14 -23.57 3.30
N SER A 200 -4.18 -22.63 3.23
CA SER A 200 -4.01 -21.71 2.11
C SER A 200 -2.70 -21.98 1.36
N PHE A 201 -2.71 -21.89 0.05
CA PHE A 201 -1.50 -21.88 -0.76
C PHE A 201 -1.52 -20.66 -1.67
N ASP A 202 -0.43 -19.89 -1.65
CA ASP A 202 -0.22 -18.81 -2.61
C ASP A 202 0.04 -19.43 -3.99
N ILE A 203 -0.87 -19.16 -4.92
CA ILE A 203 -0.77 -19.57 -6.32
C ILE A 203 -0.84 -18.38 -7.27
N THR A 204 -0.48 -17.18 -6.78
CA THR A 204 -0.61 -15.91 -7.50
C THR A 204 0.06 -15.97 -8.88
N ASN A 205 1.30 -16.45 -8.95
CA ASN A 205 2.03 -16.54 -10.21
C ASN A 205 1.40 -17.56 -11.18
N THR A 206 0.89 -18.68 -10.66
CA THR A 206 0.19 -19.70 -11.46
C THR A 206 -1.10 -19.15 -12.07
N VAL A 207 -1.89 -18.40 -11.30
CA VAL A 207 -3.11 -17.76 -11.80
C VAL A 207 -2.78 -16.72 -12.88
N ARG A 208 -1.74 -15.89 -12.68
CA ARG A 208 -1.26 -14.95 -13.71
C ARG A 208 -0.89 -15.66 -15.01
N GLU A 209 -0.20 -16.81 -14.92
CA GLU A 209 0.13 -17.61 -16.10
C GLU A 209 -1.11 -18.17 -16.82
N TRP A 210 -2.10 -18.69 -16.08
CA TRP A 210 -3.36 -19.18 -16.67
C TRP A 210 -4.13 -18.08 -17.40
N LEU A 211 -4.09 -16.85 -16.87
CA LEU A 211 -4.72 -15.70 -17.52
C LEU A 211 -3.98 -15.24 -18.78
N LEU A 212 -2.65 -15.41 -18.85
CA LEU A 212 -1.88 -15.12 -20.06
C LEU A 212 -2.06 -16.18 -21.15
N LYS A 213 -2.15 -17.46 -20.75
CA LYS A 213 -2.28 -18.61 -21.65
C LYS A 213 -3.29 -19.60 -21.08
N THR A 214 -4.53 -19.46 -21.52
CA THR A 214 -5.69 -20.25 -21.06
C THR A 214 -5.51 -21.74 -21.29
N ASP A 215 -4.90 -22.10 -22.42
CA ASP A 215 -4.67 -23.49 -22.85
C ASP A 215 -3.71 -24.25 -21.92
N ASN A 216 -2.94 -23.54 -21.10
CA ASN A 216 -2.02 -24.13 -20.13
C ASN A 216 -2.68 -24.45 -18.78
N ASN A 217 -3.96 -24.12 -18.58
CA ASN A 217 -4.68 -24.42 -17.34
C ASN A 217 -5.13 -25.89 -17.30
N LEU A 218 -4.21 -26.78 -16.92
CA LEU A 218 -4.51 -28.19 -16.64
C LEU A 218 -4.90 -28.44 -15.17
N GLY A 219 -4.94 -27.38 -14.35
CA GLY A 219 -5.25 -27.45 -12.93
C GLY A 219 -4.02 -27.64 -12.04
N LEU A 220 -4.32 -27.91 -10.76
CA LEU A 220 -3.37 -28.13 -9.68
C LEU A 220 -3.48 -29.57 -9.20
N GLU A 221 -2.39 -30.04 -8.64
CA GLU A 221 -2.29 -31.34 -8.01
C GLU A 221 -1.69 -31.19 -6.62
N LEU A 222 -2.39 -31.68 -5.61
CA LEU A 222 -1.88 -31.84 -4.26
C LEU A 222 -1.46 -33.29 -4.06
N THR A 223 -0.20 -33.52 -3.74
CA THR A 223 0.39 -34.84 -3.54
C THR A 223 1.10 -34.93 -2.21
N VAL A 224 1.43 -36.16 -1.78
CA VAL A 224 2.42 -36.36 -0.72
C VAL A 224 3.82 -36.05 -1.23
N HIS A 225 4.72 -35.66 -0.32
CA HIS A 225 6.13 -35.51 -0.63
C HIS A 225 6.72 -36.85 -1.08
N CYS A 226 7.30 -36.90 -2.28
CA CYS A 226 7.98 -38.09 -2.75
C CYS A 226 9.37 -38.14 -2.09
N LEU A 227 9.53 -38.93 -1.03
CA LEU A 227 10.85 -39.35 -0.56
C LEU A 227 11.45 -40.22 -1.66
N GLY A 228 12.25 -39.60 -2.53
CA GLY A 228 13.09 -40.34 -3.46
C GLY A 228 13.96 -41.31 -2.67
N ARG A 229 13.97 -42.58 -3.10
CA ARG A 229 14.78 -43.71 -2.60
C ARG A 229 15.79 -43.32 -1.53
N THR A 230 15.50 -43.68 -0.29
CA THR A 230 16.43 -43.55 0.82
C THR A 230 17.57 -44.57 0.60
N PHE A 231 18.82 -44.11 0.65
CA PHE A 231 19.98 -45.01 0.67
C PHE A 231 20.22 -45.40 2.13
N ASP A 232 19.98 -46.67 2.45
CA ASP A 232 20.31 -47.19 3.78
C ASP A 232 21.83 -47.41 3.85
N ALA A 233 22.52 -46.47 4.50
CA ALA A 233 23.97 -46.50 4.65
C ALA A 233 24.49 -47.69 5.48
N ILE A 234 23.61 -48.38 6.22
CA ILE A 234 23.96 -49.53 7.06
C ILE A 234 23.77 -50.83 6.27
N ALA A 235 22.67 -50.95 5.51
CA ALA A 235 22.37 -52.13 4.71
C ALA A 235 23.05 -52.14 3.32
N GLY A 236 23.52 -50.99 2.84
CA GLY A 236 24.14 -50.88 1.50
C GLY A 236 23.15 -51.08 0.34
N GLU A 237 21.86 -51.10 0.64
CA GLU A 237 20.78 -51.28 -0.33
C GLU A 237 19.93 -50.01 -0.47
N LEU A 238 19.36 -49.86 -1.67
CA LEU A 238 18.48 -48.76 -2.01
C LEU A 238 17.04 -49.18 -1.69
N THR A 239 16.54 -48.80 -0.51
CA THR A 239 15.17 -49.13 -0.10
C THR A 239 14.20 -48.32 -0.95
N SER A 240 13.40 -49.01 -1.77
CA SER A 240 12.24 -48.41 -2.41
C SER A 240 11.14 -48.30 -1.38
N ASP A 241 11.05 -47.17 -0.68
CA ASP A 241 9.89 -46.89 0.16
C ASP A 241 8.62 -46.99 -0.70
N THR A 242 7.64 -47.74 -0.22
CA THR A 242 6.31 -47.80 -0.83
C THR A 242 5.76 -46.38 -0.91
N PRO A 243 5.20 -45.94 -2.06
CA PRO A 243 4.66 -44.59 -2.17
C PRO A 243 3.60 -44.36 -1.10
N GLU A 244 3.83 -43.37 -0.23
CA GLU A 244 2.88 -42.99 0.80
C GLU A 244 1.55 -42.57 0.15
N THR A 245 0.44 -42.90 0.81
CA THR A 245 -0.89 -42.46 0.38
C THR A 245 -1.21 -41.10 1.02
N LEU A 246 -2.02 -40.29 0.35
CA LEU A 246 -2.50 -39.02 0.88
C LEU A 246 -3.49 -39.30 2.02
N GLN A 247 -3.04 -39.10 3.25
CA GLN A 247 -3.85 -39.32 4.46
C GLN A 247 -4.56 -38.04 4.90
N THR A 248 -4.31 -36.93 4.24
CA THR A 248 -4.97 -35.64 4.50
C THR A 248 -6.26 -35.55 3.68
N PHE A 249 -7.42 -35.70 4.33
CA PHE A 249 -8.70 -35.62 3.64
C PHE A 249 -9.16 -34.17 3.44
N ILE A 250 -9.76 -33.89 2.29
CA ILE A 250 -10.18 -32.54 1.89
C ILE A 250 -11.69 -32.53 1.66
N ALA A 251 -12.39 -31.62 2.33
CA ALA A 251 -13.84 -31.49 2.19
C ALA A 251 -14.24 -31.19 0.75
N GLY A 252 -15.42 -31.68 0.31
CA GLY A 252 -15.90 -31.50 -1.06
C GLY A 252 -15.15 -32.32 -2.12
N THR A 253 -14.41 -33.35 -1.71
CA THR A 253 -13.79 -34.34 -2.59
C THR A 253 -14.31 -35.74 -2.24
N LEU A 254 -14.18 -36.68 -3.17
CA LEU A 254 -14.62 -38.08 -3.01
C LEU A 254 -14.09 -38.75 -1.73
N GLN A 255 -12.96 -38.28 -1.19
CA GLN A 255 -12.34 -38.84 0.02
C GLN A 255 -13.04 -38.39 1.31
N ALA A 256 -13.63 -37.18 1.34
CA ALA A 256 -14.35 -36.67 2.50
C ALA A 256 -15.81 -37.14 2.53
N GLU A 257 -16.42 -37.39 1.38
CA GLU A 257 -17.79 -37.92 1.27
C GLU A 257 -17.91 -39.30 1.93
N ALA A 258 -16.88 -40.15 1.82
CA ALA A 258 -16.83 -41.47 2.45
C ALA A 258 -16.75 -41.46 4.00
N VAL A 259 -16.40 -40.32 4.62
CA VAL A 259 -16.30 -40.18 6.09
C VAL A 259 -17.59 -39.59 6.69
N GLU A 260 -18.32 -38.79 5.91
CA GLU A 260 -19.59 -38.16 6.32
C GLU A 260 -20.79 -39.11 6.24
N GLU A 261 -20.72 -40.20 5.47
CA GLU A 261 -21.79 -41.22 5.36
C GLU A 261 -22.07 -42.01 6.66
N GLY A 262 -21.30 -41.81 7.73
CA GLY A 262 -21.39 -42.59 8.97
C GLY A 262 -22.38 -42.12 10.04
N ARG A 263 -23.09 -40.99 9.89
CA ARG A 263 -24.03 -40.50 10.91
C ARG A 263 -25.27 -39.84 10.30
N GLY A 264 -26.18 -40.68 9.81
CA GLY A 264 -27.60 -40.32 9.82
C GLY A 264 -28.05 -40.07 11.27
N ASP A 265 -28.96 -39.12 11.44
CA ASP A 265 -29.62 -38.77 12.70
C ASP A 265 -28.81 -37.83 13.61
N THR A 266 -28.69 -36.57 13.20
CA THR A 266 -29.10 -35.34 13.94
C THR A 266 -28.36 -34.14 13.32
N ALA A 267 -28.92 -33.54 12.27
CA ALA A 267 -28.46 -32.25 11.76
C ALA A 267 -29.65 -31.29 11.71
N GLN A 268 -29.85 -30.55 12.81
CA GLN A 268 -30.68 -29.37 12.83
C GLN A 268 -30.14 -28.34 11.83
N VAL A 269 -31.09 -27.67 11.18
CA VAL A 269 -30.92 -26.69 10.11
C VAL A 269 -30.25 -25.42 10.64
N ASP A 270 -28.93 -25.42 10.71
CA ASP A 270 -28.09 -24.24 10.50
C ASP A 270 -27.29 -24.52 9.23
N SER A 271 -27.56 -23.81 8.14
CA SER A 271 -26.89 -23.99 6.85
C SER A 271 -25.36 -23.92 7.05
N PRO A 272 -24.62 -25.04 7.04
CA PRO A 272 -23.19 -24.97 7.28
C PRO A 272 -22.57 -24.32 6.04
N GLU A 273 -21.76 -23.28 6.24
CA GLU A 273 -20.92 -22.73 5.18
C GLU A 273 -20.25 -23.89 4.42
N LYS A 274 -20.57 -24.04 3.14
CA LYS A 274 -20.04 -25.13 2.32
C LYS A 274 -18.52 -25.00 2.33
N LYS A 275 -17.82 -25.96 2.93
CA LYS A 275 -16.36 -25.94 3.12
C LYS A 275 -15.62 -26.48 1.89
N ASP A 276 -16.10 -26.12 0.70
CA ASP A 276 -15.57 -26.60 -0.58
C ASP A 276 -14.26 -25.89 -0.95
N PRO A 277 -13.35 -26.59 -1.67
CA PRO A 277 -12.14 -26.01 -2.21
C PRO A 277 -12.47 -24.84 -3.14
N HIS A 278 -11.84 -23.70 -2.92
CA HIS A 278 -12.06 -22.51 -3.73
C HIS A 278 -10.79 -21.69 -3.89
N LEU A 279 -10.74 -20.92 -4.96
CA LEU A 279 -9.65 -19.99 -5.24
C LEU A 279 -10.13 -18.57 -4.94
N LEU A 280 -9.39 -17.85 -4.10
CA LEU A 280 -9.59 -16.43 -3.85
C LEU A 280 -8.59 -15.65 -4.70
N VAL A 281 -9.07 -14.74 -5.55
CA VAL A 281 -8.20 -13.84 -6.32
C VAL A 281 -8.47 -12.41 -5.89
N PHE A 282 -7.41 -11.71 -5.52
CA PHE A 282 -7.42 -10.33 -5.10
C PHE A 282 -6.96 -9.47 -6.27
N THR A 283 -7.87 -8.65 -6.82
CA THR A 283 -7.52 -7.69 -7.88
C THR A 283 -7.45 -6.28 -7.33
N LYS A 284 -6.47 -5.51 -7.82
CA LYS A 284 -6.48 -4.05 -7.70
C LYS A 284 -7.69 -3.56 -8.46
N ARG A 285 -8.47 -2.63 -7.89
CA ARG A 285 -9.36 -1.85 -8.75
C ARG A 285 -8.49 -1.08 -9.73
N PRO A 286 -8.74 -1.15 -11.05
CA PRO A 286 -8.06 -0.24 -11.96
C PRO A 286 -8.39 1.18 -11.49
N PRO A 287 -7.39 2.01 -11.16
CA PRO A 287 -7.65 3.43 -11.08
C PRO A 287 -8.18 3.85 -12.47
N PRO A 288 -9.17 4.77 -12.55
CA PRO A 288 -9.60 5.30 -13.83
C PRO A 288 -8.35 5.72 -14.62
N GLU A 289 -8.19 5.18 -15.82
CA GLU A 289 -6.98 5.28 -16.62
C GLU A 289 -6.51 6.74 -16.70
N THR A 290 -5.53 7.04 -15.86
CA THR A 290 -4.63 8.15 -16.06
C THR A 290 -3.27 7.50 -15.96
N HIS A 291 -2.49 7.62 -17.03
CA HIS A 291 -1.09 7.24 -17.01
C HIS A 291 -0.39 7.98 -15.87
N SER A 292 -0.36 7.37 -14.68
CA SER A 292 0.55 7.75 -13.62
C SER A 292 1.91 7.21 -14.02
N ARG A 293 2.53 7.87 -15.01
CA ARG A 293 3.94 8.17 -14.81
C ARG A 293 3.99 8.75 -13.41
N ARG A 294 4.85 8.23 -12.53
CA ARG A 294 5.35 9.06 -11.41
C ARG A 294 5.72 10.40 -12.03
N LYS A 295 4.82 11.39 -11.93
CA LYS A 295 5.24 12.77 -12.02
C LYS A 295 6.02 12.90 -10.75
N ARG A 296 7.34 12.82 -10.90
CA ARG A 296 8.27 13.26 -9.89
C ARG A 296 7.66 14.59 -9.40
N SER A 297 7.22 14.64 -8.15
CA SER A 297 7.27 15.92 -7.45
C SER A 297 8.65 16.46 -7.78
N LEU A 298 8.72 17.72 -8.24
CA LEU A 298 10.01 18.31 -8.57
C LEU A 298 10.93 18.01 -7.39
N ASP A 299 11.97 17.22 -7.66
CA ASP A 299 12.90 16.74 -6.64
C ASP A 299 13.34 17.95 -5.82
N SER A 300 13.55 17.78 -4.51
CA SER A 300 14.07 18.87 -3.66
C SER A 300 15.31 19.50 -4.33
N SER A 301 16.13 18.65 -4.98
CA SER A 301 17.28 19.07 -5.78
C SER A 301 16.94 19.96 -6.99
N TYR A 302 15.77 19.81 -7.62
CA TYR A 302 15.31 20.65 -8.73
C TYR A 302 14.89 22.04 -8.24
N CYS A 303 14.06 22.08 -7.19
CA CYS A 303 13.53 23.33 -6.67
C CYS A 303 14.63 24.21 -6.06
N PHE A 304 15.63 23.62 -5.40
CA PHE A 304 16.78 24.34 -4.86
C PHE A 304 17.71 24.87 -5.96
N LYS A 305 17.85 24.16 -7.08
CA LYS A 305 18.59 24.66 -8.26
C LYS A 305 17.89 25.83 -8.97
N LYS A 306 16.57 25.95 -8.84
CA LYS A 306 15.75 26.98 -9.49
C LYS A 306 14.93 27.80 -8.48
N PRO A 307 15.59 28.66 -7.69
CA PRO A 307 14.91 29.45 -6.65
C PRO A 307 13.90 30.47 -7.20
N LYS A 308 13.97 30.80 -8.51
CA LYS A 308 13.06 31.73 -9.19
C LYS A 308 11.94 31.04 -9.99
N GLU A 309 11.75 29.73 -9.83
CA GLU A 309 10.64 29.01 -10.48
C GLU A 309 9.30 29.68 -10.13
N PRO A 310 8.46 30.10 -11.08
CA PRO A 310 7.18 30.77 -10.76
C PRO A 310 6.09 29.80 -10.31
N ASN A 311 6.21 28.51 -10.66
CA ASN A 311 5.26 27.47 -10.33
C ASN A 311 5.50 26.90 -8.91
N CYS A 312 4.54 26.13 -8.40
CA CYS A 312 4.63 25.46 -7.10
C CYS A 312 5.92 24.65 -6.96
N CYS A 313 6.78 25.07 -6.04
CA CYS A 313 8.05 24.42 -5.73
C CYS A 313 8.36 24.55 -4.24
N LEU A 314 9.24 23.66 -3.76
CA LEU A 314 9.84 23.73 -2.45
C LEU A 314 10.79 24.93 -2.36
N ARG A 315 10.73 25.69 -1.27
CA ARG A 315 11.59 26.83 -0.99
C ARG A 315 12.34 26.61 0.31
N GLU A 316 13.63 26.92 0.28
CA GLU A 316 14.49 26.85 1.45
C GLU A 316 14.09 27.91 2.47
N LEU A 317 13.93 27.47 3.71
CA LEU A 317 13.73 28.33 4.87
C LEU A 317 14.38 27.69 6.07
N TYR A 318 15.49 28.28 6.50
CA TYR A 318 16.09 28.00 7.79
C TYR A 318 15.41 28.87 8.86
N ILE A 319 14.93 28.24 9.93
CA ILE A 319 14.36 28.91 11.08
C ILE A 319 15.33 28.73 12.25
N ASP A 320 15.83 29.85 12.74
CA ASP A 320 16.63 29.92 13.97
C ASP A 320 15.69 30.21 15.15
N PHE A 321 15.71 29.35 16.16
CA PHE A 321 14.80 29.49 17.30
C PHE A 321 15.04 30.80 18.06
N GLN A 322 16.29 31.26 18.16
CA GLN A 322 16.63 32.48 18.89
C GLN A 322 16.34 33.73 18.05
N ARG A 323 16.82 33.76 16.81
CA ARG A 323 16.69 34.96 15.96
C ARG A 323 15.28 35.15 15.43
N ASP A 324 14.64 34.08 14.96
CA ASP A 324 13.39 34.19 14.21
C ASP A 324 12.15 33.99 15.09
N LEU A 325 12.28 33.24 16.21
CA LEU A 325 11.19 32.99 17.17
C LEU A 325 11.40 33.65 18.55
N GLY A 326 12.61 34.15 18.85
CA GLY A 326 12.94 34.73 20.15
C GLY A 326 13.03 33.70 21.28
N TRP A 327 13.14 32.41 20.94
CA TRP A 327 13.11 31.30 21.88
C TRP A 327 14.51 30.92 22.36
N LYS A 328 14.70 30.97 23.68
CA LYS A 328 15.91 30.50 24.36
C LYS A 328 15.73 29.18 25.11
N TRP A 329 14.50 28.69 25.20
CA TRP A 329 14.10 27.52 25.97
C TRP A 329 14.24 26.20 25.19
N ILE A 330 14.44 26.25 23.87
CA ILE A 330 14.85 25.10 23.05
C ILE A 330 16.37 25.13 22.98
N HIS A 331 17.02 24.11 23.55
CA HIS A 331 18.47 24.03 23.64
C HIS A 331 19.09 23.32 22.43
N ALA A 332 18.42 22.31 21.88
CA ALA A 332 18.84 21.65 20.65
C ALA A 332 17.65 21.23 19.76
N PRO A 333 17.77 21.35 18.41
CA PRO A 333 18.83 22.04 17.69
C PRO A 333 18.69 23.58 17.84
N ARG A 334 19.72 24.36 17.45
CA ARG A 334 19.65 25.84 17.46
C ARG A 334 18.69 26.41 16.41
N GLY A 335 18.48 25.65 15.34
CA GLY A 335 17.57 25.95 14.26
C GLY A 335 17.54 24.79 13.27
N TYR A 336 16.61 24.85 12.32
CA TYR A 336 16.39 23.76 11.36
C TYR A 336 15.85 24.27 10.03
N ASN A 337 16.02 23.45 8.97
CA ASN A 337 15.48 23.73 7.64
C ASN A 337 14.00 23.32 7.59
N ALA A 338 13.11 24.23 7.92
CA ALA A 338 11.67 23.97 7.89
C ALA A 338 11.13 23.83 6.47
N ASN A 339 11.70 24.60 5.54
CA ASN A 339 11.23 24.77 4.17
C ASN A 339 9.75 25.20 4.08
N PHE A 340 9.32 25.58 2.89
CA PHE A 340 7.90 25.87 2.62
C PHE A 340 7.56 25.70 1.14
N CYS A 341 6.28 25.48 0.87
CA CYS A 341 5.77 25.39 -0.49
C CYS A 341 5.29 26.77 -0.94
N ALA A 342 5.77 27.22 -2.10
CA ALA A 342 5.30 28.46 -2.69
C ALA A 342 5.45 28.45 -4.22
N GLY A 343 4.48 29.07 -4.87
CA GLY A 343 4.42 29.24 -6.32
C GLY A 343 3.00 29.05 -6.83
N SER A 344 2.79 29.44 -8.07
CA SER A 344 1.48 29.32 -8.71
C SER A 344 1.18 27.87 -9.08
N CYS A 345 -0.07 27.45 -8.87
CA CYS A 345 -0.59 26.18 -9.35
C CYS A 345 -1.56 26.46 -10.51
N PRO A 346 -1.12 26.38 -11.77
CA PRO A 346 -2.03 26.47 -12.90
C PRO A 346 -2.96 25.24 -12.92
N TYR A 347 -4.21 25.43 -13.35
CA TYR A 347 -5.25 24.38 -13.35
C TYR A 347 -4.87 23.09 -14.10
N LEU A 348 -3.95 23.20 -15.06
CA LEU A 348 -3.42 22.08 -15.84
C LEU A 348 -2.45 21.19 -15.03
N TRP A 349 -2.05 21.59 -13.82
CA TRP A 349 -1.11 20.87 -12.95
C TRP A 349 -1.78 20.24 -11.72
N SER A 350 -3.00 20.64 -11.39
CA SER A 350 -3.86 19.95 -10.41
C SER A 350 -4.69 18.89 -11.12
N THR A 351 -4.22 17.65 -11.18
CA THR A 351 -4.98 16.53 -11.77
C THR A 351 -5.31 15.48 -10.73
N ASP A 352 -5.73 15.91 -9.53
CA ASP A 352 -6.03 15.01 -8.41
C ASP A 352 -7.47 14.43 -8.45
N SER A 353 -8.28 14.74 -9.49
CA SER A 353 -9.57 14.05 -9.75
C SER A 353 -10.15 14.31 -11.15
N GLN A 354 -11.11 13.49 -11.61
CA GLN A 354 -11.90 13.73 -12.84
C GLN A 354 -12.66 15.08 -12.82
N HIS A 355 -12.94 15.63 -11.63
CA HIS A 355 -13.50 16.97 -11.47
C HIS A 355 -12.51 18.08 -11.88
N SER A 356 -11.20 17.84 -11.82
CA SER A 356 -10.18 18.86 -12.12
C SER A 356 -10.11 19.22 -13.62
N THR A 357 -10.50 18.32 -14.53
CA THR A 357 -10.56 18.61 -15.97
C THR A 357 -11.73 19.54 -16.32
N ILE A 358 -12.89 19.33 -15.70
CA ILE A 358 -14.09 20.19 -15.82
C ILE A 358 -13.81 21.54 -15.16
N ILE A 359 -13.20 21.50 -13.97
CA ILE A 359 -12.34 22.49 -13.31
C ILE A 359 -11.66 23.52 -14.24
N GLY A 360 -10.64 23.02 -14.93
CA GLY A 360 -9.76 23.82 -15.79
C GLY A 360 -10.47 24.45 -16.97
N LEU A 361 -11.44 23.73 -17.57
CA LEU A 361 -12.31 24.26 -18.62
C LEU A 361 -13.29 25.33 -18.09
N TYR A 362 -13.74 25.23 -16.85
CA TYR A 362 -14.61 26.23 -16.24
C TYR A 362 -13.82 27.51 -15.88
N SER A 363 -12.53 27.40 -15.56
CA SER A 363 -11.66 28.55 -15.28
C SER A 363 -11.39 29.44 -16.52
N THR A 364 -11.39 28.88 -17.73
CA THR A 364 -11.28 29.65 -18.98
C THR A 364 -12.59 30.32 -19.36
N LEU A 365 -13.72 29.78 -18.90
CA LEU A 365 -15.07 30.33 -19.13
C LEU A 365 -15.46 31.38 -18.09
N ASN A 366 -15.01 31.25 -16.83
CA ASN A 366 -15.27 32.23 -15.78
C ASN A 366 -14.14 32.30 -14.71
N PRO A 367 -13.09 33.10 -14.95
CA PRO A 367 -11.92 33.19 -14.06
C PRO A 367 -12.23 33.72 -12.66
N HIS A 368 -13.36 34.42 -12.46
CA HIS A 368 -13.74 35.04 -11.19
C HIS A 368 -14.58 34.11 -10.30
N ALA A 369 -15.00 32.95 -10.80
CA ALA A 369 -15.90 32.02 -10.09
C ALA A 369 -15.28 30.64 -9.80
N SER A 370 -14.00 30.41 -10.13
CA SER A 370 -13.34 29.10 -10.02
C SER A 370 -12.38 29.02 -8.83
N ALA A 371 -12.46 27.93 -8.06
CA ALA A 371 -11.51 27.63 -6.98
C ALA A 371 -10.14 27.26 -7.57
N SER A 372 -9.15 28.13 -7.43
CA SER A 372 -7.78 27.85 -7.89
C SER A 372 -7.04 26.90 -6.94
N PRO A 373 -6.29 25.91 -7.45
CA PRO A 373 -5.53 24.96 -6.61
C PRO A 373 -4.43 25.66 -5.81
N CYS A 374 -4.12 25.14 -4.62
CA CYS A 374 -3.12 25.69 -3.71
C CYS A 374 -1.83 24.87 -3.71
N CYS A 375 -0.68 25.54 -3.55
CA CYS A 375 0.61 24.87 -3.38
C CYS A 375 0.79 24.45 -1.92
N VAL A 376 0.67 23.16 -1.64
CA VAL A 376 0.66 22.58 -0.28
C VAL A 376 1.79 21.55 -0.10
N PRO A 377 2.26 21.31 1.14
CA PRO A 377 3.21 20.25 1.42
C PRO A 377 2.60 18.87 1.15
N SER A 378 3.37 17.98 0.51
CA SER A 378 2.98 16.60 0.21
C SER A 378 3.60 15.63 1.21
N GLU A 379 4.92 15.71 1.40
CA GLU A 379 5.65 14.88 2.36
C GLU A 379 6.29 15.77 3.43
N LEU A 380 6.26 15.28 4.68
CA LEU A 380 6.70 16.02 5.85
C LEU A 380 7.49 15.10 6.78
N GLU A 381 8.66 15.56 7.22
CA GLU A 381 9.54 14.85 8.14
C GLU A 381 9.40 15.38 9.59
N PRO A 382 9.62 14.52 10.60
CA PRO A 382 9.61 14.92 12.00
C PRO A 382 10.88 15.70 12.41
N LEU A 383 10.78 16.47 13.51
CA LEU A 383 11.91 17.18 14.13
C LEU A 383 12.04 16.77 15.59
N THR A 384 13.23 16.30 15.99
CA THR A 384 13.54 16.02 17.40
C THR A 384 14.07 17.27 18.08
N ILE A 385 13.56 17.60 19.28
CA ILE A 385 13.95 18.76 20.07
C ILE A 385 14.31 18.39 21.51
N LEU A 386 15.21 19.17 22.11
CA LEU A 386 15.59 19.13 23.52
C LEU A 386 15.19 20.44 24.19
N TYR A 387 14.41 20.34 25.27
CA TYR A 387 14.00 21.48 26.08
C TYR A 387 13.93 21.09 27.57
N TYR A 388 13.79 22.09 28.44
CA TYR A 388 13.64 21.87 29.89
C TYR A 388 12.22 22.19 30.35
N GLN A 389 11.67 21.32 31.20
CA GLN A 389 10.47 21.60 31.97
C GLN A 389 10.86 21.70 33.45
N GLY A 390 11.08 22.94 33.91
CA GLY A 390 11.75 23.20 35.18
C GLY A 390 13.20 22.75 35.15
N ARG A 391 13.59 21.82 36.03
CA ARG A 391 14.98 21.27 36.09
C ARG A 391 15.16 19.94 35.35
N LYS A 392 14.11 19.42 34.69
CA LYS A 392 14.16 18.11 34.03
C LYS A 392 14.33 18.29 32.51
N PRO A 393 15.37 17.68 31.89
CA PRO A 393 15.52 17.68 30.44
C PRO A 393 14.45 16.77 29.80
N ARG A 394 13.92 17.20 28.66
CA ARG A 394 12.94 16.46 27.84
C ARG A 394 13.40 16.43 26.39
N ILE A 395 13.43 15.24 25.81
CA ILE A 395 13.71 15.00 24.39
C ILE A 395 12.42 14.49 23.77
N GLU A 396 11.90 15.22 22.78
CA GLU A 396 10.64 14.89 22.11
C GLU A 396 10.76 14.99 20.60
N GLN A 397 10.02 14.14 19.89
CA GLN A 397 9.96 14.14 18.43
C GLN A 397 8.63 14.74 17.95
N LEU A 398 8.71 15.89 17.30
CA LEU A 398 7.58 16.60 16.74
C LEU A 398 7.30 16.13 15.31
N SER A 399 6.13 15.54 15.07
CA SER A 399 5.73 15.09 13.72
C SER A 399 5.47 16.27 12.76
N SER A 400 5.72 16.06 11.47
CA SER A 400 5.30 16.94 10.38
C SER A 400 5.88 18.38 10.43
N MET A 401 7.17 18.51 10.71
CA MET A 401 7.82 19.80 10.93
C MET A 401 8.63 20.31 9.73
N VAL A 402 9.27 19.40 8.99
CA VAL A 402 10.14 19.71 7.84
C VAL A 402 9.43 19.37 6.54
N VAL A 403 9.33 20.32 5.60
CA VAL A 403 8.74 20.06 4.29
C VAL A 403 9.78 19.49 3.33
N THR A 404 9.51 18.33 2.76
CA THR A 404 10.40 17.66 1.80
C THR A 404 9.91 17.70 0.37
N SER A 405 8.57 17.73 0.16
CA SER A 405 7.99 17.86 -1.17
C SER A 405 6.70 18.68 -1.18
N CYS A 406 6.37 19.26 -2.33
CA CYS A 406 5.21 20.12 -2.55
C CYS A 406 4.34 19.59 -3.69
N LYS A 407 3.02 19.79 -3.58
CA LYS A 407 2.04 19.46 -4.63
C LYS A 407 0.99 20.56 -4.78
N CYS A 408 0.28 20.55 -5.91
CA CYS A 408 -0.89 21.39 -6.14
C CYS A 408 -2.15 20.58 -5.84
N SER A 409 -3.00 21.07 -4.93
CA SER A 409 -4.28 20.43 -4.54
C SER A 409 -5.43 21.42 -4.51
#